data_AF-A0A8T4V853-F1
#
_entry.id   AF-A0A8T4V853-F1
#
_cell.length_a   1.000
_cell.length_b   1.000
_cell.length_c   1.000
_cell.angle_alpha   90.00
_cell.angle_beta   90.00
_cell.angle_gamma   90.00
#
_symmetry.space_group_name_H-M   'P 1'
#
loop_
_entity.id
_entity.type
_entity.pdbx_description
1 polymer ?
#
loop_
_entity_poly.entity_id
_entity_poly.type
_entity_poly.pdbx_seq_one_letter_code
_entity_poly.pdbx_strand_id
1 'polypeptide(L)'
;MAKKDDPKKKEGKESKKGIDFEQVSRKLASVGEDQQIDQIASALTDTYLTHAKYDKDGVTHYKEEFTREEAEAMGDKLYDALGFHLHRRYLKIDEKGYESLKNIKDPEGKPYIDIFTQYHFELDRKQLKKSLGRKKTGNRISIASLQELLQEPVQKHAGKAIEGIISKEHLTEPENREMVKGAIEGIITEYKENPEDYELDRMDHLRLVNTYIGLAQKHYRKGAHPEKKKEKSR
;
A
#
# COMPACT_ATOMS: atom_id res chain seq x y z
N MET A 1 -4.28 48.17 42.82
CA MET A 1 -5.53 47.58 42.31
C MET A 1 -5.69 47.99 40.85
N ALA A 2 -6.05 47.04 39.99
CA ALA A 2 -6.52 47.20 38.59
C ALA A 2 -5.48 47.74 37.58
N LYS A 3 -5.31 47.20 36.35
CA LYS A 3 -5.88 46.07 35.62
C LYS A 3 -4.83 45.68 34.56
N LYS A 4 -4.54 44.38 34.41
CA LYS A 4 -3.84 43.85 33.24
C LYS A 4 -4.90 43.64 32.17
N ASP A 5 -4.76 44.30 31.03
CA ASP A 5 -5.57 44.00 29.85
C ASP A 5 -4.89 42.89 29.06
N ASP A 6 -5.54 41.72 29.06
CA ASP A 6 -5.24 40.56 28.24
C ASP A 6 -5.47 40.86 26.75
N PRO A 7 -4.50 40.59 25.86
CA PRO A 7 -4.80 40.51 24.45
C PRO A 7 -5.55 39.20 24.20
N LYS A 8 -6.87 39.30 24.02
CA LYS A 8 -7.69 38.23 23.44
C LYS A 8 -7.07 37.80 22.11
N LYS A 9 -6.35 36.67 22.15
CA LYS A 9 -6.03 35.85 20.98
C LYS A 9 -7.36 35.51 20.31
N LYS A 10 -7.67 36.19 19.21
CA LYS A 10 -8.63 35.69 18.23
C LYS A 10 -7.96 34.48 17.59
N GLU A 11 -8.22 33.30 18.13
CA GLU A 11 -8.07 32.06 17.38
C GLU A 11 -9.00 32.18 16.17
N GLY A 12 -8.39 32.43 15.00
CA GLY A 12 -9.08 32.28 13.74
C GLY A 12 -9.54 30.85 13.66
N LYS A 13 -10.86 30.62 13.71
CA LYS A 13 -11.46 29.40 13.17
C LYS A 13 -11.03 29.34 11.70
N GLU A 14 -10.02 28.54 11.40
CA GLU A 14 -9.86 28.02 10.05
C GLU A 14 -11.20 27.38 9.70
N SER A 15 -11.90 27.94 8.71
CA SER A 15 -13.08 27.29 8.15
C SER A 15 -12.63 25.91 7.68
N LYS A 16 -13.15 24.83 8.30
CA LYS A 16 -12.93 23.46 7.83
C LYS A 16 -13.23 23.46 6.32
N LYS A 17 -12.18 23.37 5.51
CA LYS A 17 -12.30 23.19 4.06
C LYS A 17 -13.09 21.89 3.89
N GLY A 18 -14.24 21.94 3.21
CA GLY A 18 -15.05 20.74 3.00
C GLY A 18 -14.23 19.63 2.33
N ILE A 19 -14.47 18.39 2.72
CA ILE A 19 -13.80 17.21 2.15
C ILE A 19 -14.25 17.03 0.69
N ASP A 20 -13.29 16.93 -0.23
CA ASP A 20 -13.54 16.60 -1.64
C ASP A 20 -13.57 15.08 -1.83
N PHE A 21 -14.73 14.46 -1.58
CA PHE A 21 -14.89 13.01 -1.66
C PHE A 21 -14.65 12.44 -3.06
N GLU A 22 -14.86 13.21 -4.12
CA GLU A 22 -14.56 12.81 -5.48
C GLU A 22 -13.05 12.65 -5.67
N GLN A 23 -12.28 13.65 -5.24
CA GLN A 23 -10.82 13.59 -5.28
C GLN A 23 -10.28 12.46 -4.38
N VAL A 24 -10.83 12.29 -3.18
CA VAL A 24 -10.43 11.22 -2.27
C VAL A 24 -10.75 9.85 -2.85
N SER A 25 -11.93 9.66 -3.44
CA SER A 25 -12.31 8.39 -4.07
C SER A 25 -11.35 8.00 -5.19
N ARG A 26 -10.94 8.97 -6.01
CA ARG A 26 -9.93 8.75 -7.07
C ARG A 26 -8.57 8.36 -6.50
N LYS A 27 -8.09 9.03 -5.45
CA LYS A 27 -6.83 8.67 -4.77
C LYS A 27 -6.87 7.26 -4.17
N LEU A 28 -7.99 6.89 -3.54
CA LEU A 28 -8.18 5.56 -2.96
C LEU A 28 -8.20 4.47 -4.03
N ALA A 29 -8.86 4.74 -5.16
CA ALA A 29 -8.93 3.80 -6.27
C ALA A 29 -7.61 3.65 -7.03
N SER A 30 -6.80 4.71 -7.11
CA SER A 30 -5.48 4.68 -7.74
C SER A 30 -4.37 4.21 -6.82
N VAL A 31 -4.61 3.96 -5.52
CA VAL A 31 -3.55 3.61 -4.56
C VAL A 31 -2.73 2.40 -5.02
N GLY A 32 -3.37 1.40 -5.64
CA GLY A 32 -2.71 0.23 -6.20
C GLY A 32 -1.69 0.59 -7.28
N GLU A 33 -2.09 1.44 -8.23
CA GLU A 33 -1.24 1.91 -9.34
C GLU A 33 -0.19 2.93 -8.87
N ASP A 34 -0.60 3.89 -8.03
CA ASP A 34 0.25 4.99 -7.54
C ASP A 34 1.36 4.47 -6.61
N GLN A 35 1.03 3.49 -5.77
CA GLN A 35 2.01 2.74 -4.97
C GLN A 35 2.60 1.55 -5.71
N GLN A 36 2.17 1.33 -6.98
CA GLN A 36 2.58 0.23 -7.85
C GLN A 36 2.63 -1.12 -7.11
N ILE A 37 1.60 -1.35 -6.28
CA ILE A 37 1.40 -2.58 -5.51
C ILE A 37 1.21 -3.75 -6.48
N ASP A 38 0.54 -3.49 -7.60
CA ASP A 38 0.35 -4.41 -8.72
C ASP A 38 1.68 -4.93 -9.32
N GLN A 39 2.75 -4.13 -9.26
CA GLN A 39 4.07 -4.52 -9.77
C GLN A 39 4.86 -5.41 -8.81
N ILE A 40 4.49 -5.49 -7.53
CA ILE A 40 5.25 -6.26 -6.55
C ILE A 40 5.27 -7.74 -6.92
N ALA A 41 4.14 -8.32 -7.32
CA ALA A 41 4.08 -9.73 -7.72
C ALA A 41 5.03 -10.07 -8.89
N SER A 42 5.15 -9.17 -9.87
CA SER A 42 6.09 -9.33 -10.98
C SER A 42 7.54 -9.24 -10.52
N ALA A 43 7.88 -8.27 -9.65
CA ALA A 43 9.24 -8.14 -9.10
C ALA A 43 9.68 -9.37 -8.27
N LEU A 44 8.75 -9.98 -7.54
CA LEU A 44 8.99 -11.24 -6.83
C LEU A 44 9.22 -12.40 -7.80
N THR A 45 8.47 -12.43 -8.90
CA THR A 45 8.63 -13.42 -9.96
C THR A 45 9.99 -13.28 -10.64
N ASP A 46 10.42 -12.05 -10.96
CA ASP A 46 11.75 -11.80 -11.53
C ASP A 46 12.87 -12.28 -10.61
N THR A 47 12.74 -12.00 -9.31
CA THR A 47 13.68 -12.48 -8.28
C THR A 47 13.77 -14.00 -8.27
N TYR A 48 12.63 -14.69 -8.31
CA TYR A 48 12.55 -16.14 -8.38
C TYR A 48 13.19 -16.68 -9.67
N LEU A 49 12.89 -16.08 -10.83
CA LEU A 49 13.37 -16.51 -12.13
C LEU A 49 14.89 -16.36 -12.32
N THR A 50 15.58 -15.60 -11.46
CA THR A 50 17.06 -15.55 -11.47
C THR A 50 17.74 -16.90 -11.20
N HIS A 51 17.01 -17.89 -10.70
CA HIS A 51 17.49 -19.26 -10.48
C HIS A 51 17.10 -20.25 -11.59
N ALA A 52 16.46 -19.76 -12.67
CA ALA A 52 16.19 -20.55 -13.86
C ALA A 52 17.44 -20.71 -14.73
N LYS A 53 17.63 -21.90 -15.31
CA LYS A 53 18.59 -22.13 -16.40
C LYS A 53 17.89 -21.93 -17.74
N TYR A 54 18.58 -21.27 -18.66
CA TYR A 54 18.10 -20.97 -20.00
C TYR A 54 18.99 -21.64 -21.06
N ASP A 55 18.39 -22.08 -22.15
CA ASP A 55 19.07 -22.34 -23.42
C ASP A 55 18.48 -21.47 -24.55
N LYS A 56 18.81 -21.82 -25.80
CA LYS A 56 18.33 -21.09 -26.99
C LYS A 56 16.81 -21.17 -27.22
N ASP A 57 16.14 -22.17 -26.64
CA ASP A 57 14.72 -22.46 -26.86
C ASP A 57 13.85 -22.07 -25.65
N GLY A 58 14.48 -21.72 -24.51
CA GLY A 58 13.81 -21.12 -23.36
C GLY A 58 14.35 -21.61 -22.02
N VAL A 59 13.46 -21.69 -21.01
CA VAL A 59 13.80 -22.23 -19.69
C VAL A 59 13.97 -23.74 -19.78
N THR A 60 15.15 -24.24 -19.45
CA THR A 60 15.47 -25.67 -19.50
C THR A 60 15.30 -26.37 -18.16
N HIS A 61 15.61 -25.68 -17.08
CA HIS A 61 15.53 -26.25 -15.74
C HIS A 61 15.38 -25.14 -14.70
N TYR A 62 14.42 -25.30 -13.80
CA TYR A 62 14.35 -24.50 -12.58
C TYR A 62 14.85 -25.32 -11.40
N LYS A 63 15.67 -24.71 -10.54
CA LYS A 63 16.18 -25.35 -9.34
C LYS A 63 15.05 -25.59 -8.33
N GLU A 64 14.73 -26.85 -8.05
CA GLU A 64 13.62 -27.19 -7.14
C GLU A 64 14.04 -27.23 -5.67
N GLU A 65 15.32 -27.51 -5.39
CA GLU A 65 15.84 -27.71 -4.04
C GLU A 65 17.04 -26.81 -3.76
N PHE A 66 16.91 -26.01 -2.71
CA PHE A 66 17.89 -25.03 -2.30
C PHE A 66 18.64 -25.49 -1.04
N THR A 67 19.94 -25.22 -0.98
CA THR A 67 20.66 -25.26 0.30
C THR A 67 20.11 -24.16 1.20
N ARG A 68 20.43 -24.23 2.50
CA ARG A 68 20.07 -23.17 3.44
C ARG A 68 20.60 -21.81 3.00
N GLU A 69 21.87 -21.74 2.58
CA GLU A 69 22.54 -20.51 2.16
C GLU A 69 21.84 -19.89 0.95
N GLU A 70 21.46 -20.70 -0.03
CA GLU A 70 20.76 -20.23 -1.22
C GLU A 70 19.34 -19.75 -0.92
N ALA A 71 18.62 -20.46 -0.06
CA ALA A 71 17.29 -20.08 0.39
C ALA A 71 17.31 -18.79 1.22
N GLU A 72 18.28 -18.63 2.11
CA GLU A 72 18.48 -17.40 2.88
C GLU A 72 18.89 -16.23 1.96
N ALA A 73 19.74 -16.46 0.96
CA ALA A 73 20.09 -15.45 -0.04
C ALA A 73 18.88 -15.03 -0.89
N MET A 74 17.96 -15.95 -1.20
CA MET A 74 16.69 -15.61 -1.85
C MET A 74 15.84 -14.71 -0.97
N GLY A 75 15.80 -14.98 0.35
CA GLY A 75 15.14 -14.10 1.32
C GLY A 75 15.70 -12.68 1.31
N ASP A 76 17.03 -12.54 1.26
CA ASP A 76 17.68 -11.22 1.15
C ASP A 76 17.27 -10.50 -0.14
N LYS A 77 17.29 -11.19 -1.30
CA LYS A 77 16.90 -10.59 -2.58
C LYS A 77 15.44 -10.15 -2.60
N LEU A 78 14.53 -10.96 -2.07
CA LEU A 78 13.10 -10.62 -2.00
C LEU A 78 12.86 -9.41 -1.09
N TYR A 79 13.57 -9.34 0.04
CA TYR A 79 13.50 -8.19 0.93
C TYR A 79 14.03 -6.91 0.27
N ASP A 80 15.18 -7.02 -0.40
CA ASP A 80 15.79 -5.89 -1.13
C ASP A 80 14.89 -5.43 -2.29
N ALA A 81 14.25 -6.35 -3.01
CA ALA A 81 13.28 -6.00 -4.04
C ALA A 81 12.10 -5.20 -3.46
N LEU A 82 11.50 -5.66 -2.35
CA LEU A 82 10.42 -4.92 -1.67
C LEU A 82 10.89 -3.55 -1.22
N GLY A 83 12.06 -3.47 -0.59
CA GLY A 83 12.65 -2.23 -0.12
C GLY A 83 12.94 -1.26 -1.26
N PHE A 84 13.55 -1.72 -2.35
CA PHE A 84 13.83 -0.90 -3.52
C PHE A 84 12.55 -0.34 -4.12
N HIS A 85 11.54 -1.19 -4.31
CA HIS A 85 10.25 -0.78 -4.85
C HIS A 85 9.57 0.26 -3.97
N LEU A 86 9.61 0.09 -2.64
CA LEU A 86 9.11 1.08 -1.69
C LEU A 86 9.85 2.42 -1.80
N HIS A 87 11.19 2.42 -1.74
CA HIS A 87 11.97 3.66 -1.72
C HIS A 87 11.96 4.39 -3.06
N ARG A 88 12.00 3.68 -4.19
CA ARG A 88 11.83 4.28 -5.52
C ARG A 88 10.55 5.10 -5.61
N ARG A 89 9.50 4.69 -4.90
CA ARG A 89 8.17 5.32 -4.99
C ARG A 89 8.01 6.49 -4.04
N TYR A 90 8.40 6.32 -2.78
CA TYR A 90 8.29 7.33 -1.74
C TYR A 90 9.37 8.41 -1.87
N LEU A 91 10.61 8.00 -2.16
CA LEU A 91 11.77 8.89 -2.17
C LEU A 91 12.25 9.25 -3.59
N LYS A 92 11.64 8.68 -4.64
CA LYS A 92 12.02 8.91 -6.04
C LYS A 92 13.49 8.62 -6.34
N ILE A 93 14.06 7.63 -5.67
CA ILE A 93 15.45 7.19 -5.87
C ILE A 93 15.54 6.09 -6.93
N ASP A 94 16.66 6.07 -7.65
CA ASP A 94 17.02 4.97 -8.54
C ASP A 94 17.75 3.85 -7.79
N GLU A 95 18.18 2.81 -8.51
CA GLU A 95 18.88 1.65 -7.94
C GLU A 95 20.21 2.07 -7.27
N LYS A 96 20.95 3.02 -7.86
CA LYS A 96 22.19 3.55 -7.29
C LYS A 96 21.94 4.28 -5.97
N GLY A 97 20.88 5.08 -5.92
CA GLY A 97 20.42 5.74 -4.70
C GLY A 97 20.02 4.72 -3.64
N TYR A 98 19.31 3.66 -4.02
CA TYR A 98 18.91 2.60 -3.09
C TYR A 98 20.12 1.84 -2.51
N GLU A 99 21.08 1.45 -3.35
CA GLU A 99 22.32 0.81 -2.88
C GLU A 99 23.14 1.74 -1.97
N SER A 100 23.11 3.05 -2.23
CA SER A 100 23.72 4.03 -1.33
C SER A 100 23.03 4.05 0.04
N LEU A 101 21.69 4.07 0.08
CA LEU A 101 20.92 4.02 1.33
C LEU A 101 21.09 2.70 2.10
N LYS A 102 21.25 1.59 1.39
CA LYS A 102 21.50 0.27 1.99
C LYS A 102 22.79 0.22 2.80
N ASN A 103 23.78 1.03 2.44
CA ASN A 103 25.03 1.13 3.16
C ASN A 103 24.97 2.07 4.38
N ILE A 104 23.90 2.86 4.51
CA ILE A 104 23.68 3.71 5.69
C ILE A 104 23.11 2.86 6.81
N LYS A 105 23.75 2.90 7.97
CA LYS A 105 23.33 2.17 9.17
C LYS A 105 22.91 3.13 10.27
N ASP A 106 21.94 2.70 11.07
CA ASP A 106 21.60 3.37 12.32
C ASP A 106 22.71 3.16 13.39
N PRO A 107 22.63 3.81 14.57
CA PRO A 107 23.61 3.64 15.64
C PRO A 107 23.74 2.20 16.16
N GLU A 108 22.73 1.35 15.94
CA GLU A 108 22.74 -0.08 16.30
C GLU A 108 23.33 -0.96 15.19
N GLY A 109 23.73 -0.36 14.06
CA GLY A 109 24.32 -1.05 12.91
C GLY A 109 23.31 -1.64 11.94
N LYS A 110 22.01 -1.38 12.11
CA LYS A 110 20.94 -1.85 11.22
C LYS A 110 20.85 -0.97 9.98
N PRO A 111 20.75 -1.55 8.77
CA PRO A 111 20.56 -0.77 7.55
C PRO A 111 19.32 0.12 7.63
N TYR A 112 19.44 1.39 7.23
CA TYR A 112 18.31 2.32 7.16
C TYR A 112 17.13 1.75 6.37
N ILE A 113 17.44 1.12 5.23
CA ILE A 113 16.43 0.51 4.36
C ILE A 113 15.61 -0.56 5.07
N ASP A 114 16.18 -1.24 6.08
CA ASP A 114 15.49 -2.31 6.80
C ASP A 114 14.43 -1.72 7.72
N ILE A 115 14.68 -0.55 8.31
CA ILE A 115 13.70 0.15 9.16
C ILE A 115 12.48 0.55 8.33
N PHE A 116 12.70 1.19 7.19
CA PHE A 116 11.62 1.68 6.35
C PHE A 116 10.83 0.53 5.71
N THR A 117 11.53 -0.50 5.22
CA THR A 117 10.90 -1.70 4.64
C THR A 117 10.11 -2.46 5.70
N GLN A 118 10.67 -2.67 6.90
CA GLN A 118 9.98 -3.35 7.99
C GLN A 118 8.75 -2.58 8.46
N TYR A 119 8.81 -1.25 8.54
CA TYR A 119 7.65 -0.45 8.93
C TYR A 119 6.49 -0.58 7.95
N HIS A 120 6.77 -0.54 6.64
CA HIS A 120 5.73 -0.57 5.62
C HIS A 120 5.16 -1.96 5.35
N PHE A 121 5.99 -2.99 5.38
CA PHE A 121 5.60 -4.36 5.06
C PHE A 121 5.37 -5.24 6.30
N GLU A 122 5.69 -4.75 7.50
CA GLU A 122 5.73 -5.53 8.76
C GLU A 122 6.46 -6.86 8.62
N LEU A 123 7.50 -6.84 7.79
CA LEU A 123 8.31 -7.98 7.44
C LEU A 123 9.71 -7.76 7.98
N ASP A 124 10.22 -8.73 8.74
CA ASP A 124 11.60 -8.71 9.21
C ASP A 124 12.48 -9.56 8.29
N ARG A 125 13.59 -8.99 7.83
CA ARG A 125 14.54 -9.66 6.92
C ARG A 125 15.02 -10.99 7.49
N LYS A 126 15.36 -11.04 8.77
CA LYS A 126 15.89 -12.25 9.43
C LYS A 126 14.81 -13.33 9.54
N GLN A 127 13.56 -12.96 9.82
CA GLN A 127 12.44 -13.88 9.82
C GLN A 127 12.15 -14.43 8.41
N LEU A 128 12.16 -13.58 7.39
CA LEU A 128 11.99 -13.99 6.00
C LEU A 128 13.05 -15.03 5.60
N LYS A 129 14.33 -14.74 5.86
CA LYS A 129 15.44 -15.68 5.61
C LYS A 129 15.24 -17.02 6.31
N LYS A 130 14.92 -17.00 7.61
CA LYS A 130 14.65 -18.22 8.39
C LYS A 130 13.47 -19.01 7.84
N SER A 131 12.45 -18.32 7.34
CA SER A 131 11.24 -18.97 6.80
C SER A 131 11.52 -19.75 5.52
N LEU A 132 12.48 -19.28 4.70
CA LEU A 132 12.92 -19.92 3.46
C LEU A 132 14.02 -20.98 3.70
N GLY A 133 14.99 -20.68 4.56
CA GLY A 133 16.13 -21.54 4.89
C GLY A 133 15.90 -22.47 6.08
N ARG A 134 14.73 -23.09 6.22
CA ARG A 134 14.38 -23.92 7.40
C ARG A 134 15.25 -25.16 7.55
N LYS A 135 15.61 -25.79 6.44
CA LYS A 135 16.40 -27.04 6.39
C LYS A 135 17.83 -26.74 5.96
N LYS A 136 18.78 -27.60 6.34
CA LYS A 136 20.18 -27.51 5.87
C LYS A 136 20.28 -27.64 4.35
N THR A 137 19.51 -28.56 3.77
CA THR A 137 19.36 -28.79 2.32
C THR A 137 17.93 -29.22 2.00
N GLY A 138 17.53 -29.20 0.73
CA GLY A 138 16.20 -29.64 0.31
C GLY A 138 15.08 -28.66 0.67
N ASN A 139 15.39 -27.36 0.79
CA ASN A 139 14.35 -26.35 0.90
C ASN A 139 13.67 -26.21 -0.47
N ARG A 140 12.38 -26.51 -0.55
CA ARG A 140 11.60 -26.37 -1.78
C ARG A 140 10.94 -25.01 -1.80
N ILE A 141 11.26 -24.22 -2.83
CA ILE A 141 10.73 -22.86 -2.99
C ILE A 141 10.08 -22.78 -4.36
N SER A 142 8.82 -22.34 -4.38
CA SER A 142 8.01 -22.12 -5.57
C SER A 142 7.54 -20.67 -5.66
N ILE A 143 7.19 -20.20 -6.87
CA ILE A 143 6.58 -18.87 -7.06
C ILE A 143 5.35 -18.71 -6.15
N ALA A 144 4.47 -19.71 -6.14
CA ALA A 144 3.27 -19.71 -5.31
C ALA A 144 3.60 -19.54 -3.82
N SER A 145 4.57 -20.29 -3.30
CA SER A 145 4.99 -20.15 -1.89
C SER A 145 5.61 -18.78 -1.58
N LEU A 146 6.29 -18.14 -2.53
CA LEU A 146 6.83 -16.79 -2.34
C LEU A 146 5.73 -15.73 -2.38
N GLN A 147 4.77 -15.87 -3.30
CA GLN A 147 3.61 -15.00 -3.38
C GLN A 147 2.76 -15.08 -2.11
N GLU A 148 2.50 -16.29 -1.61
CA GLU A 148 1.77 -16.52 -0.36
C GLU A 148 2.51 -15.88 0.84
N LEU A 149 3.82 -16.10 0.94
CA LEU A 149 4.66 -15.55 2.02
C LEU A 149 4.66 -14.01 2.06
N LEU A 150 4.51 -13.37 0.90
CA LEU A 150 4.59 -11.91 0.77
C LEU A 150 3.22 -11.24 0.57
N GLN A 151 2.14 -12.03 0.46
CA GLN A 151 0.79 -11.52 0.28
C GLN A 151 0.37 -10.62 1.45
N GLU A 152 0.49 -11.11 2.68
CA GLU A 152 0.14 -10.31 3.87
C GLU A 152 1.02 -9.05 3.99
N PRO A 153 2.36 -9.12 3.86
CA PRO A 153 3.20 -7.92 3.80
C PRO A 153 2.75 -6.87 2.78
N VAL A 154 2.41 -7.29 1.56
CA VAL A 154 1.93 -6.39 0.50
C VAL A 154 0.58 -5.78 0.84
N GLN A 155 -0.34 -6.56 1.42
CA GLN A 155 -1.64 -6.06 1.89
C GLN A 155 -1.48 -5.03 3.01
N LYS A 156 -0.54 -5.25 3.95
CA LYS A 156 -0.23 -4.28 5.01
C LYS A 156 0.31 -2.98 4.47
N HIS A 157 1.20 -3.04 3.47
CA HIS A 157 1.69 -1.86 2.79
C HIS A 157 0.55 -1.07 2.12
N ALA A 158 -0.35 -1.77 1.42
CA ALA A 158 -1.54 -1.16 0.83
C ALA A 158 -2.44 -0.50 1.87
N GLY A 159 -2.65 -1.19 3.01
CA GLY A 159 -3.42 -0.67 4.15
C GLY A 159 -2.83 0.63 4.70
N LYS A 160 -1.52 0.70 4.92
CA LYS A 160 -0.85 1.92 5.40
C LYS A 160 -0.95 3.08 4.41
N ALA A 161 -0.89 2.80 3.11
CA ALA A 161 -1.08 3.82 2.08
C ALA A 161 -2.51 4.38 2.07
N ILE A 162 -3.51 3.50 2.24
CA ILE A 162 -4.92 3.89 2.39
C ILE A 162 -5.12 4.70 3.68
N GLU A 163 -4.59 4.22 4.81
CA GLU A 163 -4.64 4.92 6.10
C GLU A 163 -4.09 6.34 6.00
N GLY A 164 -2.95 6.51 5.33
CA GLY A 164 -2.37 7.84 5.08
C GLY A 164 -3.30 8.79 4.29
N ILE A 165 -4.12 8.28 3.37
CA ILE A 165 -5.12 9.07 2.64
C ILE A 165 -6.28 9.43 3.57
N ILE A 166 -6.83 8.44 4.27
CA ILE A 166 -8.00 8.60 5.16
C ILE A 166 -7.68 9.55 6.32
N SER A 167 -6.53 9.39 6.98
CA SER A 167 -6.12 10.25 8.10
C SER A 167 -5.86 11.69 7.66
N LYS A 168 -5.25 11.90 6.48
CA LYS A 168 -4.99 13.24 5.95
C LYS A 168 -6.27 14.03 5.68
N GLU A 169 -7.33 13.34 5.30
CA GLU A 169 -8.64 13.93 5.01
C GLU A 169 -9.58 13.82 6.23
N HIS A 170 -9.05 13.43 7.40
CA HIS A 170 -9.75 13.35 8.67
C HIS A 170 -10.97 12.41 8.66
N LEU A 171 -10.97 11.40 7.79
CA LEU A 171 -12.16 10.56 7.58
C LEU A 171 -12.48 9.62 8.74
N THR A 172 -11.52 9.34 9.62
CA THR A 172 -11.75 8.52 10.84
C THR A 172 -12.25 9.33 12.04
N GLU A 173 -12.38 10.65 11.92
CA GLU A 173 -12.91 11.51 12.97
C GLU A 173 -14.44 11.34 13.08
N PRO A 174 -15.00 10.93 14.24
CA PRO A 174 -16.43 10.64 14.37
C PRO A 174 -17.35 11.81 13.98
N GLU A 175 -16.90 13.06 14.12
CA GLU A 175 -17.65 14.23 13.65
C GLU A 175 -17.90 14.26 12.14
N ASN A 176 -17.10 13.55 11.35
CA ASN A 176 -17.24 13.47 9.89
C ASN A 176 -18.13 12.29 9.46
N ARG A 177 -18.75 11.55 10.41
CA ARG A 177 -19.60 10.38 10.12
C ARG A 177 -20.67 10.66 9.07
N GLU A 178 -21.45 11.72 9.23
CA GLU A 178 -22.54 12.02 8.29
C GLU A 178 -22.01 12.42 6.90
N MET A 179 -20.83 13.05 6.83
CA MET A 179 -20.20 13.37 5.55
C MET A 179 -19.75 12.09 4.83
N VAL A 180 -19.14 11.15 5.54
CA VAL A 180 -18.74 9.84 4.99
C VAL A 180 -19.97 9.05 4.55
N LYS A 181 -21.03 9.03 5.36
CA LYS A 181 -22.30 8.39 5.00
C LYS A 181 -22.89 8.99 3.72
N GLY A 182 -22.98 10.31 3.63
CA GLY A 182 -23.46 11.00 2.44
C GLY A 182 -22.60 10.73 1.20
N ALA A 183 -21.29 10.57 1.36
CA ALA A 183 -20.41 10.16 0.27
C ALA A 183 -20.73 8.74 -0.23
N ILE A 184 -21.00 7.80 0.67
CA ILE A 184 -21.42 6.43 0.32
C ILE A 184 -22.76 6.46 -0.44
N GLU A 185 -23.75 7.19 0.07
CA GLU A 185 -25.05 7.36 -0.60
C GLU A 185 -24.90 7.96 -2.00
N GLY A 186 -23.98 8.91 -2.16
CA GLY A 186 -23.61 9.49 -3.45
C GLY A 186 -23.06 8.45 -4.42
N ILE A 187 -22.13 7.59 -3.97
CA ILE A 187 -21.59 6.50 -4.79
C ILE A 187 -22.69 5.48 -5.13
N ILE A 188 -23.50 5.05 -4.15
CA ILE A 188 -24.60 4.10 -4.39
C ILE A 188 -25.54 4.64 -5.48
N THR A 189 -25.88 5.93 -5.41
CA THR A 189 -26.75 6.59 -6.38
C THR A 189 -26.10 6.72 -7.76
N GLU A 190 -24.86 7.22 -7.83
CA GLU A 190 -24.16 7.43 -9.11
C GLU A 190 -23.90 6.11 -9.86
N TYR A 191 -23.53 5.06 -9.12
CA TYR A 191 -23.15 3.77 -9.70
C TYR A 191 -24.28 2.73 -9.67
N LYS A 192 -25.48 3.12 -9.22
CA LYS A 192 -26.70 2.29 -9.18
C LYS A 192 -26.51 0.98 -8.41
N GLU A 193 -25.79 1.04 -7.29
CA GLU A 193 -25.69 -0.08 -6.34
C GLU A 193 -27.03 -0.24 -5.60
N ASN A 194 -27.31 -1.44 -5.08
CA ASN A 194 -28.53 -1.67 -4.30
C ASN A 194 -28.38 -1.08 -2.89
N PRO A 195 -29.18 -0.06 -2.49
CA PRO A 195 -29.04 0.55 -1.17
C PRO A 195 -29.27 -0.42 0.00
N GLU A 196 -30.09 -1.46 -0.21
CA GLU A 196 -30.41 -2.47 0.81
C GLU A 196 -29.19 -3.29 1.25
N ASP A 197 -28.15 -3.38 0.42
CA ASP A 197 -26.94 -4.17 0.71
C ASP A 197 -26.05 -3.50 1.78
N TYR A 198 -26.29 -2.22 2.11
CA TYR A 198 -25.34 -1.41 2.88
C TYR A 198 -25.82 -1.02 4.29
N GLU A 199 -27.11 -1.16 4.65
CA GLU A 199 -27.67 -0.84 5.98
C GLU A 199 -26.98 0.35 6.73
N LEU A 200 -26.74 1.47 6.04
CA LEU A 200 -25.78 2.51 6.48
C LEU A 200 -26.10 3.11 7.85
N ASP A 201 -27.38 3.22 8.20
CA ASP A 201 -27.82 3.76 9.49
C ASP A 201 -27.36 2.92 10.69
N ARG A 202 -27.17 1.62 10.49
CA ARG A 202 -26.73 0.69 11.54
C ARG A 202 -25.21 0.58 11.65
N MET A 203 -24.47 1.18 10.73
CA MET A 203 -23.01 1.14 10.74
C MET A 203 -22.44 2.14 11.75
N ASP A 204 -21.47 1.68 12.54
CA ASP A 204 -20.58 2.58 13.25
C ASP A 204 -19.71 3.37 12.26
N HIS A 205 -19.02 4.39 12.76
CA HIS A 205 -18.23 5.29 11.93
C HIS A 205 -17.08 4.57 11.18
N LEU A 206 -16.39 3.63 11.84
CA LEU A 206 -15.27 2.91 11.21
C LEU A 206 -15.77 2.00 10.09
N ARG A 207 -16.92 1.35 10.30
CA ARG A 207 -17.57 0.53 9.28
C ARG A 207 -18.04 1.36 8.08
N LEU A 208 -18.52 2.60 8.30
CA LEU A 208 -18.80 3.53 7.22
C LEU A 208 -17.52 3.88 6.44
N VAL A 209 -16.43 4.22 7.11
CA VAL A 209 -15.15 4.52 6.44
C VAL A 209 -14.67 3.34 5.60
N ASN A 210 -14.70 2.12 6.13
CA ASN A 210 -14.32 0.92 5.40
C ASN A 210 -15.23 0.63 4.20
N THR A 211 -16.54 0.87 4.35
CA THR A 211 -17.52 0.73 3.27
C THR A 211 -17.25 1.74 2.15
N TYR A 212 -16.99 3.00 2.52
CA TYR A 212 -16.60 4.05 1.59
C TYR A 212 -15.31 3.69 0.82
N ILE A 213 -14.27 3.20 1.51
CA ILE A 213 -13.02 2.78 0.85
C ILE A 213 -13.29 1.68 -0.18
N GLY A 214 -14.05 0.65 0.18
CA GLY A 214 -14.38 -0.45 -0.71
C GLY A 214 -15.14 0.01 -1.96
N LEU A 215 -16.14 0.87 -1.78
CA LEU A 215 -16.90 1.47 -2.86
C LEU A 215 -16.03 2.36 -3.76
N ALA A 216 -15.21 3.24 -3.18
CA ALA A 216 -14.28 4.06 -3.93
C ALA A 216 -13.34 3.20 -4.79
N GLN A 217 -12.73 2.17 -4.19
CA GLN A 217 -11.82 1.25 -4.89
C GLN A 217 -12.52 0.43 -5.99
N LYS A 218 -13.80 0.11 -5.83
CA LYS A 218 -14.61 -0.61 -6.82
C LYS A 218 -14.91 0.27 -8.03
N HIS A 219 -15.27 1.52 -7.79
CA HIS A 219 -15.95 2.36 -8.78
C HIS A 219 -15.08 3.42 -9.45
N TYR A 220 -14.03 3.90 -8.77
CA TYR A 220 -13.21 5.03 -9.25
C TYR A 220 -11.90 4.63 -9.92
N ARG A 221 -11.67 3.33 -10.20
CA ARG A 221 -10.48 2.88 -10.94
C ARG A 221 -10.47 3.45 -12.36
N LYS A 222 -9.29 3.81 -12.87
CA LYS A 222 -9.13 4.25 -14.26
C LYS A 222 -9.63 3.14 -15.20
N GLY A 223 -10.51 3.50 -16.14
CA GLY A 223 -11.13 2.56 -17.08
C GLY A 223 -12.43 1.90 -16.61
N ALA A 224 -12.85 2.08 -15.35
CA ALA A 224 -14.14 1.57 -14.87
C ALA A 224 -15.35 2.37 -15.38
N HIS A 225 -15.12 3.56 -15.99
CA HIS A 225 -16.18 4.36 -16.61
C HIS A 225 -15.83 4.82 -18.02
N PRO A 226 -16.80 4.79 -18.96
CA PRO A 226 -16.72 5.62 -20.16
C PRO A 226 -16.70 7.08 -19.71
N GLU A 227 -15.73 7.85 -20.19
CA GLU A 227 -15.67 9.29 -19.92
C GLU A 227 -17.05 9.91 -20.16
N LYS A 228 -17.56 10.68 -19.19
CA LYS A 228 -18.72 11.56 -19.41
C LYS A 228 -18.37 12.42 -20.61
N LYS A 229 -18.89 12.07 -21.80
CA LYS A 229 -18.81 12.91 -22.99
C LYS A 229 -19.37 14.25 -22.56
N LYS A 230 -18.52 15.27 -22.46
CA LYS A 230 -18.97 16.65 -22.30
C LYS A 230 -19.93 16.91 -23.46
N GLU A 231 -21.21 17.01 -23.15
CA GLU A 231 -22.19 17.55 -24.07
C GLU A 231 -21.69 18.95 -24.44
N LYS A 232 -21.18 19.08 -25.66
CA LYS A 232 -20.96 20.40 -26.25
C LYS A 232 -22.35 20.95 -26.48
N SER A 233 -22.81 21.79 -25.56
CA SER A 233 -23.94 22.69 -25.78
C SER A 233 -23.65 23.44 -27.09
N ARG A 234 -24.50 23.20 -28.09
CA ARG A 234 -24.59 24.04 -29.28
C ARG A 234 -25.49 25.23 -28.99
#